data_AF-A0A957ZN64-F1
#
_entry.id   AF-A0A957ZN64-F1
#
_cell.length_a   1.000
_cell.length_b   1.000
_cell.length_c   1.000
_cell.angle_alpha   90.00
_cell.angle_beta   90.00
_cell.angle_gamma   90.00
#
_symmetry.space_group_name_H-M   'P 1'
#
loop_
_entity.id
_entity.type
_entity.pdbx_description
1 polymer ?
#
loop_
_entity_poly.entity_id
_entity_poly.type
_entity_poly.pdbx_seq_one_letter_code
_entity_poly.pdbx_strand_id
1 'polypeptide(L)'
;FYGYWDNAIGVAGILTIAKSLHEIGYRPKHTLLFVSPDAEEFGAPDTAYGWLYGCHRLLEAHPEWAGRMTCALNIDTLAHRWQQGIQFIGPAEMLTFMRRALAGYQVQHFPQTTVGITEQITPWTEVFNYTYFGIPSIQPRFKTENDFVRTTVYHTQLDDASLVDLNGAAEILKLYGTLLLLLDQQAAVPYDFTARAQSIRQALDYSLMWRFKIDPAPLNNALDGFEQWAIETSSQLAQLNGSNQTALAAFNDDLRARLRQLLPGLYYTETDFPDSGRYEHLFWQRDLLALEKALACLNQRNAAGAIAALTDPASGVQGGWYALNVSYPVYHRSTSAARNPARADLLWGAGRTIPLTDVWTLLHELQDKARRGLTDFASERHNLAEKLAAAVAGYQQALEKLRLALVRAAA
;
A
#
# COMPACT_ATOMS: atom_id res chain seq x y z
N PHE A 1 23.93 9.59 13.04
CA PHE A 1 23.15 8.85 12.01
C PHE A 1 23.72 9.26 10.67
N TYR A 2 24.21 8.29 9.87
CA TYR A 2 24.78 8.57 8.55
C TYR A 2 23.82 8.24 7.40
N GLY A 3 22.76 7.45 7.67
CA GLY A 3 21.77 7.05 6.69
C GLY A 3 22.39 6.38 5.46
N TYR A 4 23.35 5.48 5.68
CA TYR A 4 24.14 4.95 4.56
C TYR A 4 23.29 4.01 3.69
N TRP A 5 22.54 3.11 4.34
CA TRP A 5 21.59 2.21 3.70
C TRP A 5 20.22 2.85 3.52
N ASP A 6 19.71 3.55 4.54
CA ASP A 6 18.51 4.37 4.45
C ASP A 6 18.87 5.87 4.55
N ASN A 7 19.03 6.61 3.45
CA ASN A 7 18.74 6.28 2.04
C ASN A 7 19.89 6.58 1.07
N ALA A 8 21.11 6.86 1.55
CA ALA A 8 22.22 7.31 0.70
C ALA A 8 22.57 6.30 -0.42
N ILE A 9 22.43 5.01 -0.17
CA ILE A 9 22.66 3.96 -1.18
C ILE A 9 21.62 4.00 -2.31
N GLY A 10 20.37 4.38 -2.01
CA GLY A 10 19.31 4.59 -3.01
C GLY A 10 19.65 5.75 -3.93
N VAL A 11 20.08 6.88 -3.36
CA VAL A 11 20.57 8.06 -4.12
C VAL A 11 21.76 7.67 -5.00
N ALA A 12 22.73 6.93 -4.46
CA ALA A 12 23.85 6.41 -5.25
C ALA A 12 23.37 5.49 -6.38
N GLY A 13 22.32 4.70 -6.17
CA GLY A 13 21.67 3.86 -7.17
C GLY A 13 21.08 4.65 -8.34
N ILE A 14 20.32 5.71 -8.04
CA ILE A 14 19.75 6.62 -9.04
C ILE A 14 20.85 7.22 -9.92
N LEU A 15 21.91 7.74 -9.28
CA LEU A 15 23.07 8.31 -9.98
C LEU A 15 23.81 7.27 -10.82
N THR A 16 23.94 6.05 -10.31
CA THR A 16 24.61 4.94 -11.01
C THR A 16 23.86 4.55 -12.28
N ILE A 17 22.53 4.45 -12.23
CA ILE A 17 21.69 4.17 -13.40
C ILE A 17 21.83 5.32 -14.41
N ALA A 18 21.68 6.57 -13.98
CA ALA A 18 21.80 7.74 -14.86
C ALA A 18 23.16 7.79 -15.57
N LYS A 19 24.25 7.61 -14.81
CA LYS A 19 25.62 7.53 -15.34
C LYS A 19 25.76 6.39 -16.35
N SER A 20 25.28 5.19 -16.02
CA SER A 20 25.40 4.02 -16.89
C SER A 20 24.70 4.23 -18.22
N LEU A 21 23.49 4.79 -18.21
CA LEU A 21 22.74 5.11 -19.43
C LEU A 21 23.47 6.13 -20.30
N HIS A 22 24.10 7.14 -19.69
CA HIS A 22 24.90 8.14 -20.39
C HIS A 22 26.15 7.52 -21.03
N GLU A 23 26.90 6.72 -20.29
CA GLU A 23 28.16 6.12 -20.75
C GLU A 23 27.96 5.12 -21.90
N ILE A 24 26.87 4.35 -21.89
CA ILE A 24 26.55 3.45 -23.01
C ILE A 24 25.91 4.18 -24.20
N GLY A 25 25.75 5.51 -24.12
CA GLY A 25 25.16 6.32 -25.18
C GLY A 25 23.67 6.02 -25.42
N TYR A 26 22.95 5.56 -24.40
CA TYR A 26 21.53 5.23 -24.53
C TYR A 26 20.72 6.45 -24.96
N ARG A 27 19.77 6.24 -25.87
CA ARG A 27 18.84 7.25 -26.36
C ARG A 27 17.42 6.82 -25.99
N PRO A 28 16.88 7.34 -24.87
CA PRO A 28 15.53 7.02 -24.43
C PRO A 28 14.49 7.36 -25.49
N LYS A 29 13.45 6.52 -25.63
CA LYS A 29 12.27 6.83 -26.43
C LYS A 29 11.33 7.79 -25.70
N HIS A 30 11.38 7.77 -24.37
CA HIS A 30 10.57 8.60 -23.49
C HIS A 30 11.45 9.48 -22.61
N THR A 31 10.86 10.53 -22.02
CA THR A 31 11.59 11.35 -21.06
C THR A 31 11.84 10.55 -19.78
N LEU A 32 13.11 10.43 -19.37
CA LEU A 32 13.50 9.85 -18.10
C LEU A 32 13.70 10.97 -17.08
N LEU A 33 12.99 10.89 -15.95
CA LEU A 33 13.13 11.83 -14.83
C LEU A 33 13.89 11.11 -13.70
N PHE A 34 14.97 11.74 -13.24
CA PHE A 34 15.73 11.30 -12.06
C PHE A 34 15.45 12.30 -10.95
N VAL A 35 14.83 11.84 -9.86
CA VAL A 35 14.33 12.69 -8.79
C VAL A 35 14.87 12.17 -7.46
N SER A 36 15.33 13.07 -6.60
CA SER A 36 15.70 12.80 -5.21
C SER A 36 14.95 13.80 -4.33
N PRO A 37 13.74 13.48 -3.87
CA PRO A 37 13.01 14.37 -2.97
C PRO A 37 13.72 14.46 -1.62
N ASP A 38 13.57 15.59 -0.94
CA ASP A 38 14.04 15.78 0.43
C ASP A 38 12.92 15.43 1.44
N ALA A 39 13.25 15.36 2.73
CA ALA A 39 12.28 15.29 3.81
C ALA A 39 11.31 14.09 3.75
N GLU A 40 11.83 12.94 3.33
CA GLU A 40 11.16 11.64 3.35
C GLU A 40 10.90 11.22 4.81
N GLU A 41 11.96 11.16 5.60
CA GLU A 41 11.98 10.68 6.99
C GLU A 41 11.18 11.53 7.98
N PHE A 42 11.34 12.86 7.92
CA PHE A 42 10.72 13.80 8.85
C PHE A 42 10.49 15.14 8.17
N GLY A 43 9.39 15.27 7.42
CA GLY A 43 9.16 16.46 6.62
C GLY A 43 8.05 17.39 7.06
N ALA A 44 7.08 16.93 7.86
CA ALA A 44 6.09 17.81 8.48
C ALA A 44 5.91 17.51 9.97
N PRO A 45 5.96 18.54 10.84
CA PRO A 45 5.77 18.36 12.27
C PRO A 45 4.30 18.07 12.62
N ASP A 46 4.09 17.43 13.78
CA ASP A 46 2.79 17.25 14.43
C ASP A 46 1.70 16.50 13.65
N THR A 47 2.05 15.82 12.56
CA THR A 47 1.16 14.95 11.80
C THR A 47 1.70 13.52 11.73
N ALA A 48 0.79 12.52 11.76
CA ALA A 48 1.14 11.12 11.53
C ALA A 48 1.48 10.85 10.04
N TYR A 49 1.17 11.81 9.17
CA TYR A 49 1.34 11.73 7.72
C TYR A 49 2.46 12.64 7.21
N GLY A 50 3.43 12.96 8.09
CA GLY A 50 4.51 13.90 7.81
C GLY A 50 5.74 13.31 7.14
N TRP A 51 5.80 11.98 7.03
CA TRP A 51 6.77 11.24 6.24
C TRP A 51 6.48 11.43 4.74
N LEU A 52 7.42 11.16 3.81
CA LEU A 52 7.28 11.40 2.35
C LEU A 52 7.01 12.86 1.94
N TYR A 53 7.29 13.84 2.79
CA TYR A 53 6.82 15.22 2.58
C TYR A 53 7.32 15.82 1.27
N GLY A 54 8.62 15.74 0.97
CA GLY A 54 9.15 16.35 -0.25
C GLY A 54 8.58 15.73 -1.52
N CYS A 55 8.37 14.41 -1.54
CA CYS A 55 7.68 13.74 -2.65
C CYS A 55 6.23 14.21 -2.77
N HIS A 56 5.52 14.38 -1.65
CA HIS A 56 4.16 14.87 -1.65
C HIS A 56 4.08 16.29 -2.26
N ARG A 57 4.95 17.19 -1.79
CA ARG A 57 5.04 18.58 -2.29
C ARG A 57 5.46 18.64 -3.75
N LEU A 58 6.36 17.75 -4.18
CA LEU A 58 6.77 17.64 -5.57
C LEU A 58 5.59 17.30 -6.47
N LEU A 59 4.78 16.31 -6.10
CA LEU A 59 3.63 15.86 -6.90
C LEU A 59 2.48 16.88 -6.90
N GLU A 60 2.31 17.66 -5.82
CA GLU A 60 1.41 18.82 -5.80
C GLU A 60 1.89 19.93 -6.75
N ALA A 61 3.21 20.17 -6.82
CA ALA A 61 3.80 21.16 -7.71
C ALA A 61 3.79 20.74 -9.19
N HIS A 62 3.70 19.43 -9.45
CA HIS A 62 3.71 18.83 -10.79
C HIS A 62 2.46 17.98 -11.07
N PRO A 63 1.24 18.54 -10.99
CA PRO A 63 0.00 17.80 -11.21
C PRO A 63 -0.16 17.27 -12.64
N GLU A 64 0.64 17.76 -13.59
CA GLU A 64 0.72 17.29 -14.97
C GLU A 64 1.42 15.94 -15.12
N TRP A 65 2.21 15.49 -14.13
CA TRP A 65 2.89 14.19 -14.18
C TRP A 65 1.88 13.04 -14.13
N ALA A 66 0.84 13.19 -13.31
CA ALA A 66 -0.27 12.25 -13.27
C ALA A 66 -0.97 12.18 -14.63
N GLY A 67 -1.05 10.99 -15.22
CA GLY A 67 -1.60 10.81 -16.57
C GLY A 67 -0.57 10.96 -17.71
N ARG A 68 0.68 11.35 -17.41
CA ARG A 68 1.80 11.38 -18.38
C ARG A 68 2.88 10.36 -18.06
N MET A 69 3.21 10.19 -16.78
CA MET A 69 4.18 9.20 -16.34
C MET A 69 3.63 7.78 -16.49
N THR A 70 4.41 6.90 -17.14
CA THR A 70 4.04 5.49 -17.28
C THR A 70 4.21 4.73 -15.96
N CYS A 71 5.30 4.97 -15.24
CA CYS A 71 5.61 4.31 -13.97
C CYS A 71 6.68 5.11 -13.22
N ALA A 72 6.62 5.12 -11.89
CA ALA A 72 7.71 5.56 -11.02
C ALA A 72 8.52 4.35 -10.51
N LEU A 73 9.84 4.36 -10.69
CA LEU A 73 10.74 3.38 -10.08
C LEU A 73 11.34 4.01 -8.82
N ASN A 74 10.88 3.62 -7.65
CA ASN A 74 11.39 4.15 -6.39
C ASN A 74 12.60 3.33 -5.94
N ILE A 75 13.73 3.97 -5.62
CA ILE A 75 14.97 3.33 -5.11
C ILE A 75 15.33 3.99 -3.79
N ASP A 76 14.97 3.31 -2.71
CA ASP A 76 15.14 3.82 -1.35
C ASP A 76 16.32 3.10 -0.67
N THR A 77 16.17 1.79 -0.51
CA THR A 77 17.22 0.89 -0.02
C THR A 77 17.68 -0.11 -1.09
N LEU A 78 18.92 -0.58 -0.99
CA LEU A 78 19.49 -1.67 -1.80
C LEU A 78 19.91 -2.86 -0.92
N ALA A 79 20.77 -3.75 -1.43
CA ALA A 79 21.08 -4.99 -0.73
C ALA A 79 21.86 -4.75 0.57
N HIS A 80 21.42 -5.43 1.63
CA HIS A 80 22.15 -5.55 2.89
C HIS A 80 22.73 -6.97 3.06
N ARG A 81 23.78 -7.12 3.87
CA ARG A 81 24.55 -8.39 3.99
C ARG A 81 23.78 -9.62 4.43
N TRP A 82 22.63 -9.45 5.07
CA TRP A 82 21.80 -10.55 5.57
C TRP A 82 20.56 -10.80 4.72
N GLN A 83 20.44 -10.10 3.59
CA GLN A 83 19.30 -10.22 2.71
C GLN A 83 19.21 -11.62 2.13
N GLN A 84 18.01 -12.20 2.17
CA GLN A 84 17.79 -13.59 1.74
C GLN A 84 17.44 -13.71 0.26
N GLY A 85 16.97 -12.64 -0.37
CA GLY A 85 16.45 -12.66 -1.73
C GLY A 85 16.02 -11.28 -2.18
N ILE A 86 15.73 -11.14 -3.48
CA ILE A 86 15.17 -9.91 -4.06
C ILE A 86 13.67 -10.09 -4.23
N GLN A 87 12.90 -9.11 -3.77
CA GLN A 87 11.47 -9.03 -4.03
C GLN A 87 11.14 -7.64 -4.55
N PHE A 88 10.20 -7.52 -5.49
CA PHE A 88 9.63 -6.25 -5.93
C PHE A 88 8.15 -6.18 -5.53
N ILE A 89 7.70 -4.96 -5.27
CA ILE A 89 6.32 -4.60 -5.01
C ILE A 89 5.84 -3.55 -6.01
N GLY A 90 4.54 -3.55 -6.24
CA GLY A 90 3.84 -2.56 -7.05
C GLY A 90 2.34 -2.81 -7.05
N PRO A 91 1.56 -1.98 -7.76
CA PRO A 91 0.12 -2.17 -7.90
C PRO A 91 -0.18 -3.36 -8.84
N ALA A 92 -1.40 -3.91 -8.75
CA ALA A 92 -1.83 -5.09 -9.50
C ALA A 92 -1.58 -4.95 -11.01
N GLU A 93 -1.81 -3.76 -11.58
CA GLU A 93 -1.68 -3.48 -13.01
C GLU A 93 -0.24 -3.59 -13.52
N MET A 94 0.76 -3.56 -12.64
CA MET A 94 2.18 -3.66 -13.01
C MET A 94 2.77 -5.04 -12.78
N LEU A 95 2.04 -5.96 -12.12
CA LEU A 95 2.59 -7.26 -11.75
C LEU A 95 2.89 -8.12 -12.97
N THR A 96 1.99 -8.15 -13.95
CA THR A 96 2.18 -8.92 -15.19
C THR A 96 3.40 -8.42 -15.96
N PHE A 97 3.60 -7.11 -16.02
CA PHE A 97 4.81 -6.50 -16.58
C PHE A 97 6.07 -6.97 -15.87
N MET A 98 6.14 -6.81 -14.54
CA MET A 98 7.32 -7.21 -13.76
C MET A 98 7.62 -8.70 -13.91
N ARG A 99 6.59 -9.55 -13.85
CA ARG A 99 6.74 -11.02 -13.98
C ARG A 99 7.29 -11.42 -15.33
N ARG A 100 6.85 -10.76 -16.41
CA ARG A 100 7.37 -10.99 -17.76
C ARG A 100 8.78 -10.43 -17.92
N ALA A 101 9.02 -9.21 -17.44
CA ALA A 101 10.31 -8.53 -17.53
C ALA A 101 11.44 -9.30 -16.85
N LEU A 102 11.13 -9.93 -15.72
CA LEU A 102 12.10 -10.69 -14.92
C LEU A 102 11.90 -12.21 -15.03
N ALA A 103 11.12 -12.67 -16.02
CA ALA A 103 10.86 -14.08 -16.23
C ALA A 103 12.17 -14.84 -16.49
N GLY A 104 12.41 -15.89 -15.71
CA GLY A 104 13.60 -16.72 -15.85
C GLY A 104 14.89 -16.10 -15.33
N TYR A 105 14.88 -14.87 -14.82
CA TYR A 105 16.04 -14.28 -14.17
C TYR A 105 16.38 -15.06 -12.89
N GLN A 106 17.64 -15.45 -12.74
CA GLN A 106 18.16 -16.10 -11.53
C GLN A 106 19.20 -15.20 -10.89
N VAL A 107 18.90 -14.72 -9.67
CA VAL A 107 19.84 -13.91 -8.90
C VAL A 107 20.98 -14.79 -8.39
N GLN A 108 22.19 -14.23 -8.34
CA GLN A 108 23.42 -14.97 -8.05
C GLN A 108 23.94 -14.70 -6.64
N HIS A 109 23.58 -13.56 -6.03
CA HIS A 109 24.19 -13.11 -4.77
C HIS A 109 23.36 -13.41 -3.53
N PHE A 110 22.15 -13.96 -3.69
CA PHE A 110 21.22 -14.19 -2.60
C PHE A 110 20.93 -15.68 -2.42
N PRO A 111 20.69 -16.16 -1.17
CA PRO A 111 20.27 -17.54 -0.92
C PRO A 111 19.03 -17.96 -1.72
N GLN A 112 18.06 -17.07 -1.89
CA GLN A 112 16.91 -17.27 -2.75
C GLN A 112 17.24 -16.76 -4.15
N THR A 113 17.27 -17.68 -5.13
CA THR A 113 17.69 -17.37 -6.50
C THR A 113 16.58 -16.80 -7.39
N THR A 114 15.33 -16.83 -6.92
CA THR A 114 14.19 -16.30 -7.68
C THR A 114 13.80 -14.91 -7.19
N VAL A 115 13.38 -14.06 -8.13
CA VAL A 115 12.87 -12.73 -7.81
C VAL A 115 11.39 -12.85 -7.43
N GLY A 116 11.06 -12.46 -6.20
CA GLY A 116 9.67 -12.37 -5.75
C GLY A 116 8.98 -11.13 -6.32
N ILE A 117 7.70 -11.25 -6.68
CA ILE A 117 6.88 -10.12 -7.14
C ILE A 117 5.53 -10.21 -6.44
N THR A 118 5.15 -9.14 -5.74
CA THR A 118 3.96 -9.12 -4.88
C THR A 118 3.19 -7.82 -5.08
N GLU A 119 1.86 -7.89 -5.00
CA GLU A 119 1.05 -6.69 -4.90
C GLU A 119 1.24 -6.06 -3.51
N GLN A 120 1.76 -4.84 -3.46
CA GLN A 120 1.85 -4.08 -2.23
C GLN A 120 2.10 -2.62 -2.55
N ILE A 121 1.34 -1.74 -1.89
CA ILE A 121 1.58 -0.30 -1.85
C ILE A 121 1.74 0.06 -0.37
N THR A 122 2.81 0.77 -0.02
CA THR A 122 3.23 0.92 1.36
C THR A 122 3.48 2.40 1.66
N PRO A 123 2.88 2.99 2.72
CA PRO A 123 3.07 4.40 3.09
C PRO A 123 4.45 4.71 3.68
N TRP A 124 5.34 3.71 3.69
CA TRP A 124 6.70 3.79 4.21
C TRP A 124 7.70 4.39 3.24
N THR A 125 7.32 4.52 1.96
CA THR A 125 8.19 5.02 0.89
C THR A 125 7.34 5.75 -0.15
N GLU A 126 7.97 6.47 -1.08
CA GLU A 126 7.31 7.35 -2.06
C GLU A 126 6.30 6.64 -2.97
N VAL A 127 6.34 5.31 -3.06
CA VAL A 127 5.38 4.54 -3.87
C VAL A 127 3.93 4.79 -3.46
N PHE A 128 3.68 5.11 -2.18
CA PHE A 128 2.35 5.49 -1.73
C PHE A 128 1.93 6.84 -2.30
N ASN A 129 2.81 7.84 -2.29
CA ASN A 129 2.55 9.16 -2.87
C ASN A 129 2.31 9.08 -4.37
N TYR A 130 3.18 8.41 -5.13
CA TYR A 130 2.96 8.23 -6.57
C TYR A 130 1.59 7.58 -6.85
N THR A 131 1.27 6.49 -6.13
CA THR A 131 -0.03 5.82 -6.27
C THR A 131 -1.19 6.72 -5.85
N TYR A 132 -1.03 7.52 -4.79
CA TYR A 132 -2.01 8.49 -4.31
C TYR A 132 -2.34 9.53 -5.38
N PHE A 133 -1.34 10.00 -6.13
CA PHE A 133 -1.50 10.93 -7.25
C PHE A 133 -1.85 10.24 -8.59
N GLY A 134 -2.05 8.92 -8.61
CA GLY A 134 -2.49 8.20 -9.79
C GLY A 134 -1.37 7.75 -10.74
N ILE A 135 -0.15 7.63 -10.23
CA ILE A 135 1.02 7.13 -10.96
C ILE A 135 1.39 5.75 -10.39
N PRO A 136 1.40 4.67 -11.18
CA PRO A 136 1.81 3.37 -10.69
C PRO A 136 3.31 3.37 -10.39
N SER A 137 3.72 2.57 -9.43
CA SER A 137 5.11 2.55 -8.99
C SER A 137 5.63 1.14 -8.72
N ILE A 138 6.94 0.96 -8.90
CA ILE A 138 7.66 -0.29 -8.60
C ILE A 138 8.82 0.02 -7.66
N GLN A 139 9.01 -0.83 -6.66
CA GLN A 139 10.21 -0.79 -5.82
C GLN A 139 10.57 -2.19 -5.29
N PRO A 140 11.80 -2.43 -4.83
CA PRO A 140 12.21 -3.53 -3.99
C PRO A 140 11.38 -3.51 -2.72
N ARG A 141 10.95 -4.70 -2.32
CA ARG A 141 10.28 -4.88 -1.06
C ARG A 141 11.31 -4.68 0.04
N PHE A 142 11.05 -3.70 0.89
CA PHE A 142 11.66 -3.63 2.19
C PHE A 142 11.18 -4.86 2.99
N LYS A 143 12.04 -5.87 3.20
CA LYS A 143 11.62 -7.11 3.86
C LYS A 143 11.40 -6.83 5.34
N THR A 144 10.16 -6.99 5.80
CA THR A 144 9.75 -6.58 7.14
C THR A 144 9.85 -7.68 8.21
N GLU A 145 9.76 -8.96 7.85
CA GLU A 145 9.61 -10.04 8.82
C GLU A 145 10.93 -10.70 9.19
N ASN A 146 11.24 -10.73 10.50
CA ASN A 146 12.45 -11.32 11.08
C ASN A 146 13.76 -10.82 10.46
N ASP A 147 13.76 -9.59 9.95
CA ASP A 147 14.96 -8.96 9.43
C ASP A 147 15.73 -8.26 10.55
N PHE A 148 16.97 -8.71 10.78
CA PHE A 148 17.90 -8.13 11.75
C PHE A 148 18.17 -6.65 11.46
N VAL A 149 18.28 -6.30 10.17
CA VAL A 149 18.56 -4.92 9.77
C VAL A 149 17.41 -4.01 10.20
N ARG A 150 16.17 -4.38 9.86
CA ARG A 150 14.99 -3.64 10.31
C ARG A 150 14.89 -3.50 11.84
N THR A 151 15.13 -4.57 12.61
CA THR A 151 14.85 -4.55 14.06
C THR A 151 15.96 -3.95 14.90
N THR A 152 17.19 -3.90 14.39
CA THR A 152 18.38 -3.56 15.19
C THR A 152 19.21 -2.42 14.60
N VAL A 153 19.19 -2.23 13.27
CA VAL A 153 20.10 -1.27 12.60
C VAL A 153 19.37 -0.06 12.03
N TYR A 154 18.22 -0.29 11.41
CA TYR A 154 17.38 0.74 10.78
C TYR A 154 17.20 1.95 11.70
N HIS A 155 17.46 3.16 11.17
CA HIS A 155 17.33 4.44 11.91
C HIS A 155 18.22 4.59 13.16
N THR A 156 19.32 3.84 13.23
CA THR A 156 20.30 3.98 14.32
C THR A 156 21.66 4.42 13.79
N GLN A 157 22.58 4.76 14.69
CA GLN A 157 23.98 5.01 14.35
C GLN A 157 24.72 3.80 13.75
N LEU A 158 24.11 2.61 13.76
CA LEU A 158 24.65 1.39 13.15
C LEU A 158 24.36 1.31 11.65
N ASP A 159 23.52 2.21 11.11
CA ASP A 159 23.35 2.36 9.67
C ASP A 159 24.58 3.04 9.06
N ASP A 160 25.54 2.20 8.69
CA ASP A 160 26.82 2.58 8.08
C ASP A 160 27.18 1.69 6.88
N ALA A 161 28.29 2.03 6.22
CA ALA A 161 28.76 1.34 5.01
C ALA A 161 29.00 -0.17 5.19
N SER A 162 29.23 -0.63 6.42
CA SER A 162 29.42 -2.05 6.71
C SER A 162 28.14 -2.85 6.56
N LEU A 163 26.96 -2.25 6.47
CA LEU A 163 25.70 -2.97 6.29
C LEU A 163 25.43 -3.39 4.84
N VAL A 164 25.91 -2.60 3.89
CA VAL A 164 25.60 -2.75 2.46
C VAL A 164 26.41 -3.91 1.86
N ASP A 165 25.72 -4.77 1.10
CA ASP A 165 26.35 -5.69 0.17
C ASP A 165 26.38 -5.04 -1.22
N LEU A 166 27.54 -4.55 -1.63
CA LEU A 166 27.70 -3.87 -2.92
C LEU A 166 27.46 -4.78 -4.13
N ASN A 167 27.75 -6.08 -4.01
CA ASN A 167 27.52 -7.01 -5.12
C ASN A 167 26.04 -7.31 -5.29
N GLY A 168 25.34 -7.60 -4.19
CA GLY A 168 23.89 -7.70 -4.18
C GLY A 168 23.20 -6.40 -4.63
N ALA A 169 23.71 -5.24 -4.19
CA ALA A 169 23.17 -3.94 -4.59
C ALA A 169 23.34 -3.69 -6.09
N ALA A 170 24.50 -4.03 -6.66
CA ALA A 170 24.72 -3.97 -8.10
C ALA A 170 23.80 -4.92 -8.88
N GLU A 171 23.49 -6.11 -8.34
CA GLU A 171 22.51 -7.03 -8.93
C GLU A 171 21.08 -6.45 -8.91
N ILE A 172 20.65 -5.85 -7.81
CA ILE A 172 19.36 -5.13 -7.73
C ILE A 172 19.34 -3.97 -8.75
N LEU A 173 20.40 -3.18 -8.87
CA LEU A 173 20.47 -2.08 -9.83
C LEU A 173 20.42 -2.55 -11.29
N LYS A 174 21.00 -3.71 -11.61
CA LYS A 174 20.85 -4.33 -12.95
C LYS A 174 19.40 -4.70 -13.23
N LEU A 175 18.66 -5.19 -12.23
CA LEU A 175 17.23 -5.47 -12.37
C LEU A 175 16.43 -4.18 -12.59
N TYR A 176 16.72 -3.11 -11.85
CA TYR A 176 16.09 -1.80 -12.11
C TYR A 176 16.41 -1.24 -13.48
N GLY A 177 17.68 -1.27 -13.88
CA GLY A 177 18.09 -0.87 -15.22
C GLY A 177 17.34 -1.66 -16.29
N THR A 178 17.16 -2.96 -16.08
CA THR A 178 16.36 -3.84 -16.96
C THR A 178 14.90 -3.39 -17.01
N LEU A 179 14.25 -3.18 -15.86
CA LEU A 179 12.87 -2.69 -15.78
C LEU A 179 12.71 -1.32 -16.45
N LEU A 180 13.63 -0.38 -16.20
CA LEU A 180 13.65 0.95 -16.81
C LEU A 180 13.78 0.87 -18.33
N LEU A 181 14.75 0.11 -18.83
CA LEU A 181 14.97 -0.05 -20.27
C LEU A 181 13.76 -0.72 -20.94
N LEU A 182 13.18 -1.74 -20.31
CA LEU A 182 11.99 -2.39 -20.84
C LEU A 182 10.78 -1.44 -20.84
N LEU A 183 10.59 -0.64 -19.80
CA LEU A 183 9.54 0.38 -19.75
C LEU A 183 9.73 1.43 -20.85
N ASP A 184 10.93 1.96 -21.02
CA ASP A 184 11.23 2.96 -22.05
C ASP A 184 11.01 2.40 -23.47
N GLN A 185 11.33 1.14 -23.69
CA GLN A 185 11.25 0.52 -25.01
C GLN A 185 9.83 0.06 -25.38
N GLN A 186 8.89 0.02 -24.45
CA GLN A 186 7.51 -0.34 -24.72
C GLN A 186 6.82 0.73 -25.58
N ALA A 187 6.18 0.31 -26.66
CA ALA A 187 5.33 1.20 -27.44
C ALA A 187 3.96 1.42 -26.78
N ALA A 188 3.51 0.46 -25.98
CA ALA A 188 2.25 0.47 -25.23
C ALA A 188 2.53 0.56 -23.72
N VAL A 189 1.71 1.28 -22.96
CA VAL A 189 1.81 1.20 -21.48
C VAL A 189 1.47 -0.22 -21.01
N PRO A 190 2.18 -0.77 -20.01
CA PRO A 190 2.13 -2.20 -19.73
C PRO A 190 1.07 -2.56 -18.68
N TYR A 191 -0.01 -1.77 -18.59
CA TYR A 191 -1.02 -1.91 -17.54
C TYR A 191 -1.92 -3.12 -17.78
N ASP A 192 -2.04 -3.98 -16.77
CA ASP A 192 -2.93 -5.12 -16.76
C ASP A 192 -4.13 -4.89 -15.84
N PHE A 193 -5.18 -4.29 -16.39
CA PHE A 193 -6.42 -4.05 -15.64
C PHE A 193 -7.17 -5.35 -15.31
N THR A 194 -6.91 -6.46 -16.00
CA THR A 194 -7.49 -7.76 -15.64
C THR A 194 -6.89 -8.29 -14.33
N ALA A 195 -5.58 -8.11 -14.14
CA ALA A 195 -4.91 -8.42 -12.88
C ALA A 195 -5.48 -7.58 -11.71
N ARG A 196 -5.85 -6.32 -11.95
CA ARG A 196 -6.55 -5.49 -10.95
C ARG A 196 -7.91 -6.04 -10.58
N ALA A 197 -8.74 -6.40 -11.56
CA ALA A 197 -10.05 -6.99 -11.30
C ALA A 197 -9.94 -8.26 -10.44
N GLN A 198 -9.00 -9.15 -10.81
CA GLN A 198 -8.72 -10.38 -10.09
C GLN A 198 -8.22 -10.14 -8.66
N SER A 199 -7.31 -9.19 -8.47
CA SER A 199 -6.82 -8.81 -7.14
C SER A 199 -7.96 -8.36 -6.23
N ILE A 200 -8.86 -7.49 -6.74
CA ILE A 200 -10.01 -7.05 -5.96
C ILE A 200 -10.91 -8.24 -5.60
N ARG A 201 -11.24 -9.12 -6.55
CA ARG A 201 -12.07 -10.31 -6.27
C ARG A 201 -11.48 -11.20 -5.20
N GLN A 202 -10.16 -11.38 -5.20
CA GLN A 202 -9.45 -12.20 -4.21
C GLN A 202 -9.45 -11.57 -2.80
N ALA A 203 -9.59 -10.25 -2.71
CA ALA A 203 -9.62 -9.53 -1.44
C ALA A 203 -11.01 -9.53 -0.75
N LEU A 204 -12.09 -9.81 -1.49
CA LEU A 204 -13.45 -9.78 -0.96
C LEU A 204 -13.78 -11.03 -0.12
N ASP A 205 -14.37 -10.81 1.06
CA ASP A 205 -14.95 -11.87 1.88
C ASP A 205 -16.48 -11.96 1.68
N TYR A 206 -16.91 -12.79 0.72
CA TYR A 206 -18.33 -13.04 0.45
C TYR A 206 -19.05 -13.70 1.63
N SER A 207 -18.35 -14.50 2.43
CA SER A 207 -18.95 -15.14 3.60
C SER A 207 -19.30 -14.10 4.66
N LEU A 208 -18.45 -13.09 4.83
CA LEU A 208 -18.70 -11.95 5.71
C LEU A 208 -19.84 -11.08 5.19
N MET A 209 -19.90 -10.82 3.88
CA MET A 209 -21.01 -10.07 3.26
C MET A 209 -22.36 -10.75 3.55
N TRP A 210 -22.45 -12.06 3.33
CA TRP A 210 -23.66 -12.84 3.64
C TRP A 210 -24.03 -12.83 5.11
N ARG A 211 -23.04 -12.95 5.99
CA ARG A 211 -23.24 -12.89 7.44
C ARG A 211 -23.88 -11.58 7.88
N PHE A 212 -23.45 -10.47 7.29
CA PHE A 212 -23.97 -9.13 7.58
C PHE A 212 -25.07 -8.64 6.62
N LYS A 213 -25.63 -9.54 5.79
CA LYS A 213 -26.73 -9.24 4.86
C LYS A 213 -26.40 -8.10 3.88
N ILE A 214 -25.14 -8.03 3.45
CA ILE A 214 -24.67 -7.10 2.42
C ILE A 214 -24.80 -7.81 1.08
N ASP A 215 -25.49 -7.17 0.12
CA ASP A 215 -25.63 -7.69 -1.23
C ASP A 215 -24.38 -7.33 -2.08
N PRO A 216 -23.58 -8.32 -2.54
CA PRO A 216 -22.45 -8.12 -3.43
C PRO A 216 -22.86 -7.96 -4.88
N ALA A 217 -24.12 -8.23 -5.27
CA ALA A 217 -24.51 -8.19 -6.68
C ALA A 217 -24.17 -6.87 -7.38
N PRO A 218 -24.40 -5.68 -6.77
CA PRO A 218 -23.99 -4.41 -7.38
C PRO A 218 -22.47 -4.31 -7.62
N LEU A 219 -21.66 -4.77 -6.67
CA LEU A 219 -20.19 -4.77 -6.78
C LEU A 219 -19.72 -5.79 -7.81
N ASN A 220 -20.29 -7.00 -7.80
CA ASN A 220 -19.97 -8.05 -8.77
C ASN A 220 -20.28 -7.59 -10.20
N ASN A 221 -21.43 -6.97 -10.44
CA ASN A 221 -21.77 -6.44 -11.75
C ASN A 221 -20.78 -5.37 -12.22
N ALA A 222 -20.31 -4.50 -11.31
CA ALA A 222 -19.29 -3.50 -11.63
C ALA A 222 -17.92 -4.14 -11.92
N LEU A 223 -17.54 -5.19 -11.17
CA LEU A 223 -16.32 -5.96 -11.40
C LEU A 223 -16.37 -6.70 -12.73
N ASP A 224 -17.49 -7.35 -13.05
CA ASP A 224 -17.70 -8.05 -14.31
C ASP A 224 -17.60 -7.06 -15.50
N GLY A 225 -18.24 -5.89 -15.38
CA GLY A 225 -18.13 -4.83 -16.39
C GLY A 225 -16.72 -4.29 -16.55
N PHE A 226 -16.02 -4.03 -15.43
CA PHE A 226 -14.63 -3.56 -15.45
C PHE A 226 -13.67 -4.62 -16.04
N GLU A 227 -13.84 -5.89 -15.69
CA GLU A 227 -13.04 -7.00 -16.21
C GLU A 227 -13.27 -7.20 -17.71
N GLN A 228 -14.53 -7.13 -18.17
CA GLN A 228 -14.85 -7.18 -19.59
C GLN A 228 -14.22 -6.02 -20.36
N TRP A 229 -14.34 -4.79 -19.84
CA TRP A 229 -13.67 -3.61 -20.40
C TRP A 229 -12.14 -3.80 -20.45
N ALA A 230 -11.53 -4.37 -19.41
CA ALA A 230 -10.09 -4.62 -19.35
C ALA A 230 -9.61 -5.65 -20.40
N ILE A 231 -10.41 -6.70 -20.64
CA ILE A 231 -10.14 -7.72 -21.68
C ILE A 231 -10.23 -7.10 -23.09
N GLU A 232 -11.27 -6.30 -23.34
CA GLU A 232 -11.45 -5.60 -24.61
C GLU A 232 -10.32 -4.61 -24.87
N THR A 233 -9.96 -3.83 -23.85
CA THR A 233 -8.85 -2.87 -23.88
C THR A 233 -7.53 -3.56 -24.20
N SER A 234 -7.25 -4.71 -23.56
CA SER A 234 -6.04 -5.50 -23.82
C SER A 234 -6.00 -6.03 -25.27
N SER A 235 -7.15 -6.43 -25.79
CA SER A 235 -7.28 -6.92 -27.17
C SER A 235 -7.08 -5.79 -28.20
N GLN A 236 -7.63 -4.60 -27.94
CA GLN A 236 -7.41 -3.41 -28.77
C GLN A 236 -5.94 -2.98 -28.77
N LEU A 237 -5.30 -2.96 -27.61
CA LEU A 237 -3.88 -2.63 -27.48
C LEU A 237 -3.00 -3.57 -28.30
N ALA A 238 -3.28 -4.88 -28.28
CA ALA A 238 -2.55 -5.87 -29.06
C ALA A 238 -2.66 -5.64 -30.58
N GLN A 239 -3.81 -5.16 -31.06
CA GLN A 239 -4.02 -4.83 -32.48
C GLN A 239 -3.30 -3.53 -32.88
N LEU A 240 -3.24 -2.54 -31.99
CA LEU A 240 -2.59 -1.25 -32.22
C LEU A 240 -1.06 -1.31 -32.20
N ASN A 241 -0.48 -2.23 -31.40
CA ASN A 241 0.96 -2.32 -31.13
C ASN A 241 1.84 -2.63 -32.37
N GLY A 242 1.27 -2.75 -33.58
CA GLY A 242 1.99 -3.06 -34.82
C GLY A 242 1.64 -2.23 -36.06
N SER A 243 0.80 -1.18 -35.98
CA SER A 243 0.22 -0.59 -37.21
C SER A 243 0.02 0.93 -37.23
N ASN A 244 -0.28 1.61 -36.11
CA ASN A 244 -0.55 3.05 -36.12
C ASN A 244 -0.02 3.76 -34.85
N GLN A 245 1.06 4.53 -34.98
CA GLN A 245 1.71 5.21 -33.87
C GLN A 245 0.84 6.30 -33.23
N THR A 246 0.08 7.06 -34.01
CA THR A 246 -0.79 8.13 -33.48
C THR A 246 -1.95 7.54 -32.68
N ALA A 247 -2.57 6.48 -33.20
CA ALA A 247 -3.65 5.79 -32.48
C ALA A 247 -3.14 5.14 -31.19
N LEU A 248 -1.94 4.52 -31.23
CA LEU A 248 -1.31 3.95 -30.05
C LEU A 248 -0.97 5.01 -28.99
N ALA A 249 -0.48 6.18 -29.40
CA ALA A 249 -0.19 7.28 -28.48
C ALA A 249 -1.46 7.77 -27.77
N ALA A 250 -2.54 8.02 -28.53
CA ALA A 250 -3.84 8.43 -27.97
C ALA A 250 -4.43 7.35 -27.04
N PHE A 251 -4.27 6.07 -27.40
CA PHE A 251 -4.71 4.96 -26.56
C PHE A 251 -3.91 4.90 -25.25
N ASN A 252 -2.58 5.07 -25.30
CA ASN A 252 -1.75 5.14 -24.10
C ASN A 252 -2.15 6.31 -23.19
N ASP A 253 -2.51 7.47 -23.75
CA ASP A 253 -3.02 8.61 -22.99
C ASP A 253 -4.32 8.27 -22.26
N ASP A 254 -5.26 7.59 -22.92
CA ASP A 254 -6.50 7.11 -22.30
C ASP A 254 -6.22 6.14 -21.16
N LEU A 255 -5.34 5.15 -21.35
CA LEU A 255 -4.99 4.19 -20.29
C LEU A 255 -4.34 4.86 -19.07
N ARG A 256 -3.46 5.83 -19.29
CA ARG A 256 -2.89 6.63 -18.19
C ARG A 256 -3.95 7.49 -17.49
N ALA A 257 -4.91 8.05 -18.23
CA ALA A 257 -6.00 8.81 -17.65
C ALA A 257 -6.92 7.94 -16.79
N ARG A 258 -7.24 6.72 -17.24
CA ARG A 258 -8.03 5.75 -16.45
C ARG A 258 -7.31 5.33 -15.19
N LEU A 259 -6.02 5.02 -15.29
CA LEU A 259 -5.22 4.66 -14.11
C LEU A 259 -5.10 5.82 -13.12
N ARG A 260 -4.95 7.06 -13.61
CA ARG A 260 -4.98 8.28 -12.80
C ARG A 260 -6.27 8.44 -12.00
N GLN A 261 -7.41 8.00 -12.55
CA GLN A 261 -8.70 8.04 -11.84
C GLN A 261 -8.88 6.86 -10.88
N LEU A 262 -8.32 5.70 -11.22
CA LEU A 262 -8.52 4.45 -10.50
C LEU A 262 -7.65 4.36 -9.24
N LEU A 263 -6.32 4.48 -9.35
CA LEU A 263 -5.38 4.25 -8.24
C LEU A 263 -5.67 5.10 -7.00
N PRO A 264 -6.04 6.40 -7.12
CA PRO A 264 -6.39 7.21 -5.98
C PRO A 264 -7.66 6.73 -5.24
N GLY A 265 -8.51 5.92 -5.85
CA GLY A 265 -9.69 5.37 -5.18
C GLY A 265 -9.43 4.10 -4.38
N LEU A 266 -8.27 3.46 -4.57
CA LEU A 266 -8.07 2.07 -4.16
C LEU A 266 -7.31 1.91 -2.84
N TYR A 267 -6.24 2.65 -2.62
CA TYR A 267 -5.36 2.44 -1.47
C TYR A 267 -5.63 3.45 -0.35
N TYR A 268 -5.90 2.90 0.83
CA TYR A 268 -6.15 3.58 2.09
C TYR A 268 -5.09 3.15 3.11
N THR A 269 -4.94 3.92 4.16
CA THR A 269 -3.93 3.72 5.19
C THR A 269 -4.56 3.79 6.58
N GLU A 270 -3.95 3.06 7.51
CA GLU A 270 -4.24 3.14 8.94
C GLU A 270 -3.13 3.92 9.67
N THR A 271 -3.28 4.11 10.97
CA THR A 271 -2.24 4.69 11.84
C THR A 271 -1.68 3.64 12.81
N ASP A 272 -1.93 2.36 12.51
CA ASP A 272 -1.54 1.23 13.33
C ASP A 272 -0.25 0.64 12.81
N PHE A 273 0.77 0.62 13.66
CA PHE A 273 2.09 0.15 13.29
C PHE A 273 2.11 -1.39 13.15
N PRO A 274 2.63 -1.95 12.04
CA PRO A 274 3.17 -1.24 10.88
C PRO A 274 2.07 -0.82 9.89
N ASP A 275 2.09 0.45 9.49
CA ASP A 275 1.10 1.00 8.55
C ASP A 275 1.19 0.28 7.19
N SER A 276 0.08 0.11 6.49
CA SER A 276 0.09 -0.50 5.15
C SER A 276 -0.98 0.11 4.25
N GLY A 277 -0.67 0.22 2.96
CA GLY A 277 -1.62 0.65 1.94
C GLY A 277 -2.48 -0.54 1.51
N ARG A 278 -3.78 -0.48 1.81
CA ARG A 278 -4.73 -1.57 1.50
C ARG A 278 -6.03 -1.01 0.94
N TYR A 279 -6.85 -1.88 0.34
CA TYR A 279 -8.21 -1.51 0.01
C TYR A 279 -9.01 -1.15 1.26
N GLU A 280 -9.84 -0.10 1.19
CA GLU A 280 -10.65 0.37 2.32
C GLU A 280 -11.45 -0.75 2.98
N HIS A 281 -12.08 -1.59 2.16
CA HIS A 281 -12.97 -2.66 2.60
C HIS A 281 -12.24 -3.74 3.44
N LEU A 282 -10.93 -3.93 3.26
CA LEU A 282 -10.15 -4.90 4.02
C LEU A 282 -10.02 -4.51 5.50
N PHE A 283 -9.94 -3.21 5.78
CA PHE A 283 -9.91 -2.72 7.15
C PHE A 283 -11.23 -3.00 7.87
N TRP A 284 -12.35 -2.76 7.20
CA TRP A 284 -13.67 -3.05 7.74
C TRP A 284 -13.91 -4.55 7.89
N GLN A 285 -13.45 -5.39 6.95
CA GLN A 285 -13.48 -6.84 7.11
C GLN A 285 -12.76 -7.30 8.38
N ARG A 286 -11.56 -6.74 8.65
CA ARG A 286 -10.80 -7.01 9.88
C ARG A 286 -11.58 -6.58 11.13
N ASP A 287 -12.04 -5.33 11.17
CA ASP A 287 -12.78 -4.79 12.32
C ASP A 287 -14.05 -5.60 12.62
N LEU A 288 -14.83 -5.96 11.59
CA LEU A 288 -16.04 -6.78 11.74
C LEU A 288 -15.75 -8.15 12.38
N LEU A 289 -14.70 -8.84 11.90
CA LEU A 289 -14.29 -10.13 12.45
C LEU A 289 -13.83 -10.01 13.91
N ALA A 290 -13.04 -8.98 14.24
CA ALA A 290 -12.58 -8.71 15.59
C ALA A 290 -13.73 -8.43 16.56
N LEU A 291 -14.67 -7.56 16.16
CA LEU A 291 -15.85 -7.20 16.95
C LEU A 291 -16.78 -8.40 17.18
N GLU A 292 -17.04 -9.21 16.15
CA GLU A 292 -17.87 -10.42 16.28
C GLU A 292 -17.22 -11.44 17.23
N LYS A 293 -15.91 -11.67 17.09
CA LYS A 293 -15.15 -12.56 17.98
C LYS A 293 -15.18 -12.06 19.42
N ALA A 294 -15.01 -10.75 19.64
CA ALA A 294 -15.07 -10.16 20.97
C ALA A 294 -16.46 -10.32 21.61
N LEU A 295 -17.53 -10.07 20.84
CA LEU A 295 -18.90 -10.24 21.29
C LEU A 295 -19.20 -11.71 21.67
N ALA A 296 -18.72 -12.66 20.86
CA ALA A 296 -18.84 -14.10 21.17
C ALA A 296 -18.13 -14.46 22.48
N CYS A 297 -16.94 -13.92 22.74
CA CYS A 297 -16.24 -14.11 24.01
C CYS A 297 -17.03 -13.53 25.20
N LEU A 298 -17.59 -12.33 25.08
CA LEU A 298 -18.40 -11.74 26.16
C LEU A 298 -19.70 -12.52 26.44
N ASN A 299 -20.31 -13.14 25.41
CA ASN A 299 -21.44 -14.05 25.60
C ASN A 299 -21.07 -15.30 26.41
N GLN A 300 -19.81 -15.73 26.32
CA GLN A 300 -19.24 -16.83 27.11
C GLN A 300 -18.64 -16.36 28.44
N ARG A 301 -18.88 -15.10 28.85
CA ARG A 301 -18.31 -14.47 30.06
C ARG A 301 -16.77 -14.45 30.06
N ASN A 302 -16.15 -14.42 28.88
CA ASN A 302 -14.71 -14.44 28.70
C ASN A 302 -14.18 -13.04 28.32
N ALA A 303 -13.91 -12.20 29.33
CA ALA A 303 -13.32 -10.87 29.10
C ALA A 303 -11.91 -10.93 28.48
N ALA A 304 -11.07 -11.89 28.91
CA ALA A 304 -9.72 -12.03 28.40
C ALA A 304 -9.70 -12.35 26.89
N GLY A 305 -10.59 -13.24 26.45
CA GLY A 305 -10.78 -13.55 25.03
C GLY A 305 -11.30 -12.36 24.23
N ALA A 306 -12.20 -11.55 24.81
CA ALA A 306 -12.70 -10.35 24.15
C ALA A 306 -11.61 -9.28 23.98
N ILE A 307 -10.82 -9.03 25.04
CA ILE A 307 -9.65 -8.15 24.98
C ILE A 307 -8.68 -8.64 23.90
N ALA A 308 -8.29 -9.92 23.95
CA ALA A 308 -7.37 -10.49 22.95
C ALA A 308 -7.91 -10.38 21.51
N ALA A 309 -9.22 -10.56 21.30
CA ALA A 309 -9.84 -10.41 19.98
C ALA A 309 -9.78 -8.98 19.43
N LEU A 310 -9.94 -7.97 20.29
CA LEU A 310 -9.93 -6.56 19.89
C LEU A 310 -8.52 -6.01 19.68
N THR A 311 -7.52 -6.54 20.39
CA THR A 311 -6.18 -5.95 20.48
C THR A 311 -5.09 -6.78 19.80
N ASP A 312 -5.46 -7.86 19.13
CA ASP A 312 -4.51 -8.70 18.38
C ASP A 312 -3.84 -7.87 17.26
N PRO A 313 -2.49 -7.83 17.16
CA PRO A 313 -1.82 -7.00 16.17
C PRO A 313 -2.13 -7.34 14.72
N ALA A 314 -2.54 -8.58 14.42
CA ALA A 314 -2.82 -9.03 13.06
C ALA A 314 -4.32 -8.97 12.70
N SER A 315 -5.18 -9.22 13.69
CA SER A 315 -6.62 -9.47 13.48
C SER A 315 -7.55 -8.61 14.33
N GLY A 316 -7.03 -7.77 15.22
CA GLY A 316 -7.80 -6.85 16.06
C GLY A 316 -8.37 -5.66 15.30
N VAL A 317 -9.19 -4.87 15.99
CA VAL A 317 -9.70 -3.61 15.42
C VAL A 317 -8.57 -2.60 15.28
N GLN A 318 -8.68 -1.66 14.34
CA GLN A 318 -7.68 -0.59 14.31
C GLN A 318 -7.67 0.24 15.59
N GLY A 319 -6.49 0.70 15.99
CA GLY A 319 -6.20 1.35 17.25
C GLY A 319 -6.32 0.42 18.45
N GLY A 320 -6.74 -0.84 18.30
CA GLY A 320 -7.02 -1.75 19.43
C GLY A 320 -5.78 -2.02 20.28
N TRP A 321 -4.62 -2.21 19.66
CA TRP A 321 -3.36 -2.37 20.39
C TRP A 321 -2.99 -1.09 21.17
N TYR A 322 -3.05 0.08 20.54
CA TYR A 322 -2.80 1.36 21.24
C TYR A 322 -3.79 1.55 22.39
N ALA A 323 -5.06 1.24 22.15
CA ALA A 323 -6.12 1.39 23.13
C ALA A 323 -5.86 0.60 24.42
N LEU A 324 -5.09 -0.48 24.36
CA LEU A 324 -4.71 -1.29 25.52
C LEU A 324 -3.41 -0.85 26.19
N ASN A 325 -2.47 -0.33 25.40
CA ASN A 325 -1.07 -0.20 25.82
C ASN A 325 -0.65 1.25 26.15
N VAL A 326 -1.48 2.25 25.85
CA VAL A 326 -1.15 3.66 26.11
C VAL A 326 -2.29 4.43 26.80
N SER A 327 -1.91 5.54 27.45
CA SER A 327 -2.86 6.47 28.06
C SER A 327 -3.82 7.07 27.03
N TYR A 328 -5.03 7.47 27.45
CA TYR A 328 -6.03 8.07 26.56
C TYR A 328 -5.50 9.27 25.75
N PRO A 329 -4.73 10.23 26.32
CA PRO A 329 -4.18 11.34 25.53
C PRO A 329 -3.27 10.89 24.39
N VAL A 330 -2.46 9.85 24.61
CA VAL A 330 -1.58 9.27 23.59
C VAL A 330 -2.41 8.52 22.54
N TYR A 331 -3.36 7.69 23.00
CA TYR A 331 -4.29 6.99 22.11
C TYR A 331 -5.03 7.96 21.18
N HIS A 332 -5.67 8.98 21.75
CA HIS A 332 -6.42 9.98 21.01
C HIS A 332 -5.52 10.72 20.00
N ARG A 333 -4.33 11.17 20.43
CA ARG A 333 -3.37 11.85 19.54
C ARG A 333 -2.96 10.96 18.36
N SER A 334 -2.63 9.70 18.62
CA SER A 334 -2.07 8.78 17.61
C SER A 334 -3.13 8.10 16.73
N THR A 335 -4.41 8.13 17.11
CA THR A 335 -5.47 7.41 16.39
C THR A 335 -6.55 8.36 15.87
N SER A 336 -7.58 8.67 16.65
CA SER A 336 -8.76 9.44 16.22
C SER A 336 -8.44 10.88 15.85
N ALA A 337 -7.58 11.57 16.59
CA ALA A 337 -7.16 12.92 16.26
C ALA A 337 -6.16 12.97 15.10
N ALA A 338 -5.29 11.97 14.98
CA ALA A 338 -4.35 11.85 13.87
C ALA A 338 -5.10 11.85 12.53
N ARG A 339 -6.18 11.06 12.44
CA ARG A 339 -6.97 10.84 11.22
C ARG A 339 -8.14 11.81 11.00
N ASN A 340 -8.24 12.88 11.78
CA ASN A 340 -9.38 13.79 11.70
C ASN A 340 -9.42 14.49 10.32
N PRO A 341 -10.47 14.26 9.48
CA PRO A 341 -10.54 14.81 8.13
C PRO A 341 -10.60 16.35 8.08
N ALA A 342 -10.91 17.02 9.20
CA ALA A 342 -10.89 18.49 9.29
C ALA A 342 -9.47 19.08 9.42
N ARG A 343 -8.45 18.25 9.61
CA ARG A 343 -7.06 18.69 9.67
C ARG A 343 -6.55 19.08 8.28
N ALA A 344 -5.89 20.23 8.20
CA ALA A 344 -5.29 20.72 6.95
C ALA A 344 -3.92 20.05 6.64
N ASP A 345 -3.33 19.38 7.62
CA ASP A 345 -1.98 18.79 7.58
C ASP A 345 -1.99 17.26 7.49
N LEU A 346 -3.06 16.70 6.94
CA LEU A 346 -3.14 15.25 6.68
C LEU A 346 -2.25 14.79 5.52
N LEU A 347 -1.78 15.69 4.66
CA LEU A 347 -0.88 15.39 3.54
C LEU A 347 -1.36 14.15 2.74
N TRP A 348 -0.55 13.10 2.64
CA TRP A 348 -0.92 11.86 1.93
C TRP A 348 -1.98 11.01 2.64
N GLY A 349 -2.28 11.30 3.90
CA GLY A 349 -3.44 10.75 4.60
C GLY A 349 -4.77 11.40 4.20
N ALA A 350 -4.75 12.57 3.55
CA ALA A 350 -5.97 13.30 3.21
C ALA A 350 -6.90 12.46 2.31
N GLY A 351 -8.11 12.20 2.82
CA GLY A 351 -9.11 11.38 2.12
C GLY A 351 -8.78 9.87 2.04
N ARG A 352 -7.71 9.41 2.71
CA ARG A 352 -7.24 7.99 2.67
C ARG A 352 -7.22 7.30 4.03
N THR A 353 -7.66 7.99 5.06
CA THR A 353 -7.86 7.42 6.38
C THR A 353 -9.29 6.94 6.53
N ILE A 354 -9.50 5.92 7.35
CA ILE A 354 -10.84 5.45 7.71
C ILE A 354 -11.23 5.88 9.13
N PRO A 355 -12.53 6.09 9.41
CA PRO A 355 -13.02 6.30 10.77
C PRO A 355 -12.53 5.20 11.73
N LEU A 356 -12.15 5.60 12.94
CA LEU A 356 -11.68 4.67 13.97
C LEU A 356 -12.87 4.02 14.71
N THR A 357 -12.82 2.70 14.84
CA THR A 357 -13.65 1.99 15.82
C THR A 357 -13.05 2.19 17.22
N ASP A 358 -13.43 3.26 17.92
CA ASP A 358 -12.85 3.57 19.25
C ASP A 358 -13.22 2.49 20.28
N VAL A 359 -12.22 1.84 20.86
CA VAL A 359 -12.40 0.79 21.88
C VAL A 359 -11.67 1.09 23.19
N TRP A 360 -11.15 2.30 23.39
CA TRP A 360 -10.31 2.63 24.55
C TRP A 360 -11.04 2.44 25.88
N THR A 361 -12.19 3.08 26.04
CA THR A 361 -12.99 2.99 27.28
C THR A 361 -13.46 1.55 27.52
N LEU A 362 -13.96 0.90 26.47
CA LEU A 362 -14.44 -0.48 26.52
C LEU A 362 -13.35 -1.45 27.02
N LEU A 363 -12.13 -1.34 26.48
CA LEU A 363 -11.02 -2.21 26.88
C LEU A 363 -10.62 -1.99 28.34
N HIS A 364 -10.60 -0.74 28.81
CA HIS A 364 -10.25 -0.42 30.19
C HIS A 364 -11.32 -0.90 31.19
N GLU A 365 -12.61 -0.80 30.82
CA GLU A 365 -13.71 -1.36 31.60
C GLU A 365 -13.64 -2.90 31.67
N LEU A 366 -13.37 -3.56 30.54
CA LEU A 366 -13.17 -5.01 30.49
C LEU A 366 -11.97 -5.46 31.35
N GLN A 367 -10.86 -4.70 31.33
CA GLN A 367 -9.71 -4.95 32.19
C GLN A 367 -10.01 -4.77 33.68
N ASP A 368 -10.78 -3.74 34.05
CA ASP A 368 -11.23 -3.55 35.45
C ASP A 368 -12.11 -4.71 35.91
N LYS A 369 -13.12 -5.07 35.11
CA LYS A 369 -14.02 -6.18 35.41
C LYS A 369 -13.27 -7.50 35.54
N ALA A 370 -12.35 -7.79 34.62
CA ALA A 370 -11.52 -8.98 34.67
C ALA A 370 -10.68 -9.03 35.96
N ARG A 371 -10.04 -7.92 36.36
CA ARG A 371 -9.28 -7.82 37.62
C ARG A 371 -10.13 -8.05 38.86
N ARG A 372 -11.39 -7.61 38.82
CA ARG A 372 -12.36 -7.73 39.93
C ARG A 372 -13.16 -9.04 39.91
N GLY A 373 -12.92 -9.92 38.94
CA GLY A 373 -13.68 -11.17 38.78
C GLY A 373 -15.16 -10.96 38.40
N LEU A 374 -15.51 -9.79 37.86
CA LEU A 374 -16.87 -9.49 37.43
C LEU A 374 -17.15 -10.15 36.08
N THR A 375 -18.33 -10.76 35.94
CA THR A 375 -18.73 -11.52 34.75
C THR A 375 -19.99 -10.98 34.07
N ASP A 376 -20.57 -9.91 34.61
CA ASP A 376 -21.65 -9.19 33.93
C ASP A 376 -21.07 -8.21 32.92
N PHE A 377 -21.29 -8.51 31.64
CA PHE A 377 -20.83 -7.72 30.49
C PHE A 377 -21.99 -7.12 29.68
N ALA A 378 -23.17 -6.89 30.29
CA ALA A 378 -24.33 -6.39 29.56
C ALA A 378 -24.06 -5.05 28.84
N SER A 379 -23.40 -4.11 29.53
CA SER A 379 -23.03 -2.80 28.96
C SER A 379 -22.03 -2.94 27.81
N GLU A 380 -20.99 -3.75 28.01
CA GLU A 380 -19.91 -3.95 27.04
C GLU A 380 -20.40 -4.69 25.80
N ARG A 381 -21.33 -5.65 25.95
CA ARG A 381 -22.00 -6.30 24.83
C ARG A 381 -22.85 -5.32 24.02
N HIS A 382 -23.58 -4.43 24.70
CA HIS A 382 -24.37 -3.40 24.02
C HIS A 382 -23.46 -2.44 23.23
N ASN A 383 -22.39 -1.95 23.86
CA ASN A 383 -21.40 -1.09 23.24
C ASN A 383 -20.74 -1.75 22.01
N LEU A 384 -20.34 -3.03 22.10
CA LEU A 384 -19.80 -3.77 20.96
C LEU A 384 -20.82 -3.97 19.85
N ALA A 385 -22.10 -4.20 20.18
CA ALA A 385 -23.15 -4.36 19.18
C ALA A 385 -23.39 -3.07 18.38
N GLU A 386 -23.35 -1.91 19.04
CA GLU A 386 -23.42 -0.60 18.36
C GLU A 386 -22.22 -0.37 17.44
N LYS A 387 -21.01 -0.67 17.91
CA LYS A 387 -19.78 -0.58 17.10
C LYS A 387 -19.81 -1.52 15.90
N LEU A 388 -20.31 -2.74 16.09
CA LEU A 388 -20.49 -3.70 15.01
C LEU A 388 -21.46 -3.18 13.96
N ALA A 389 -22.60 -2.60 14.36
CA ALA A 389 -23.55 -1.99 13.43
C ALA A 389 -22.94 -0.82 12.64
N ALA A 390 -22.14 0.03 13.30
CA ALA A 390 -21.42 1.11 12.64
C ALA A 390 -20.36 0.59 11.65
N ALA A 391 -19.61 -0.46 12.03
CA ALA A 391 -18.62 -1.10 11.16
C ALA A 391 -19.27 -1.76 9.93
N VAL A 392 -20.49 -2.31 10.05
CA VAL A 392 -21.25 -2.83 8.90
C VAL A 392 -21.57 -1.70 7.91
N ALA A 393 -22.01 -0.54 8.41
CA ALA A 393 -22.28 0.63 7.56
C ALA A 393 -21.00 1.14 6.87
N GLY A 394 -19.88 1.19 7.61
CA GLY A 394 -18.56 1.53 7.05
C GLY A 394 -18.12 0.57 5.96
N TYR A 395 -18.30 -0.74 6.17
CA TYR A 395 -18.00 -1.76 5.16
C TYR A 395 -18.85 -1.58 3.89
N GLN A 396 -20.16 -1.38 4.03
CA GLN A 396 -21.05 -1.11 2.88
C GLN A 396 -20.62 0.13 2.10
N GLN A 397 -20.26 1.22 2.80
CA GLN A 397 -19.78 2.44 2.15
C GLN A 397 -18.47 2.22 1.40
N ALA A 398 -17.53 1.45 1.98
CA ALA A 398 -16.27 1.12 1.33
C ALA A 398 -16.47 0.28 0.05
N LEU A 399 -17.39 -0.69 0.08
CA LEU A 399 -17.74 -1.48 -1.10
C LEU A 399 -18.41 -0.62 -2.19
N GLU A 400 -19.26 0.33 -1.80
CA GLU A 400 -19.89 1.26 -2.74
C GLU A 400 -18.88 2.22 -3.38
N LYS A 401 -17.94 2.76 -2.62
CA LYS A 401 -16.84 3.58 -3.16
C LYS A 401 -16.01 2.79 -4.17
N LEU A 402 -15.68 1.54 -3.85
CA LEU A 402 -14.96 0.65 -4.75
C LEU A 402 -15.75 0.39 -6.03
N ARG A 403 -17.05 0.10 -5.92
CA ARG A 403 -17.95 -0.06 -7.07
C ARG A 403 -17.94 1.16 -7.99
N LEU A 404 -18.08 2.36 -7.40
CA LEU A 404 -18.07 3.61 -8.15
C LEU A 404 -16.72 3.91 -8.83
N ALA A 405 -15.60 3.56 -8.18
CA ALA A 405 -14.27 3.69 -8.77
C ALA A 405 -14.11 2.80 -10.00
N LEU A 406 -14.57 1.54 -9.93
CA LEU A 406 -14.53 0.59 -11.04
C LEU A 406 -15.40 1.05 -12.22
N VAL A 407 -16.64 1.46 -11.95
CA VAL A 407 -17.55 1.97 -12.99
C VAL A 407 -16.95 3.20 -13.68
N ARG A 408 -16.38 4.13 -12.91
CA ARG A 408 -15.76 5.34 -13.47
C ARG A 408 -14.55 5.02 -14.34
N ALA A 409 -13.72 4.06 -13.94
CA ALA A 409 -12.54 3.67 -14.68
C ALA A 409 -12.86 2.93 -15.99
N ALA A 410 -14.01 2.24 -16.07
CA ALA A 410 -14.48 1.50 -17.25
C ALA A 410 -15.44 2.28 -18.16
N ALA A 411 -15.97 3.42 -17.70
CA ALA A 411 -16.78 4.34 -18.52
C ALA A 411 -15.89 5.10 -19.52
#